data_AF-A0A9P0C5H8-F1
#
_entry.id   AF-A0A9P0C5H8-F1
#
_cell.length_a   1.000
_cell.length_b   1.000
_cell.length_c   1.000
_cell.angle_alpha   90.00
_cell.angle_beta   90.00
_cell.angle_gamma   90.00
#
_symmetry.space_group_name_H-M   'P 1'
#
loop_
_entity.id
_entity.type
_entity.pdbx_description
1 polymer ?
#
loop_
_entity_poly.entity_id
_entity_poly.type
_entity_poly.pdbx_seq_one_letter_code
_entity_poly.pdbx_strand_id
1 'polypeptide(L)'
;MIRKIAVTFFIITCINQSFQNEIKIYGPGLEPQKIVMPARYFFVNFTSFNEKYSPYLANDFAVEIEGNSIKNAHCRIWVNKLDRKDGTFIVRYKVYDTCLDLKISLYYKSKHIIGSPFKFNGPIQPDQCDCPHNNFDTWLKEYGCPTTYEQIDNDLIRYEDLDMNFQIEKIIKHYSKPESTSLCHYVVKDNLIYRKCYGKHVGFNMFSDNILLFLTRKVSLPDMELVINLGDWPLVHKTAQPLPIFSWCGSDDTIDILMPTYDITESTLENMGRVTLDILSVQGNIALNWSERYDKAIWRGRDSRLERLKLIDIARANPDLVNASLTNFFFFRDKEAEYGPKQPHISFFKFFDVSIIEIKT
;
A
#
# COMPACT_ATOMS: atom_id res chain seq x y z
N MET A 1 -57.43 28.77 41.97
CA MET A 1 -56.44 29.01 40.88
C MET A 1 -55.17 29.51 41.55
N ILE A 2 -53.99 28.92 41.50
CA ILE A 2 -53.39 27.83 40.73
C ILE A 2 -52.41 27.13 41.69
N ARG A 3 -52.60 25.83 41.89
CA ARG A 3 -51.59 24.88 42.40
C ARG A 3 -50.72 24.45 41.21
N LYS A 4 -49.51 23.96 41.51
CA LYS A 4 -48.50 23.38 40.59
C LYS A 4 -47.70 24.50 39.90
N ILE A 5 -46.38 24.57 39.95
CA ILE A 5 -45.39 23.56 39.54
C ILE A 5 -44.08 23.92 40.26
N ALA A 6 -43.72 23.18 41.31
CA ALA A 6 -42.43 23.37 42.01
C ALA A 6 -41.91 22.05 42.58
N VAL A 7 -42.10 20.93 41.88
CA VAL A 7 -41.51 19.63 42.23
C VAL A 7 -41.34 18.79 40.97
N THR A 8 -40.60 19.25 39.96
CA THR A 8 -40.15 18.36 38.86
C THR A 8 -38.96 18.96 38.08
N PHE A 9 -37.84 19.26 38.74
CA PHE A 9 -36.59 19.58 38.00
C PHE A 9 -35.33 19.25 38.83
N PHE A 10 -35.35 18.11 39.52
CA PHE A 10 -34.18 17.60 40.25
C PHE A 10 -33.94 16.09 40.05
N ILE A 11 -34.44 15.55 38.93
CA ILE A 11 -34.08 14.24 38.39
C ILE A 11 -34.01 14.47 36.88
N ILE A 12 -32.93 14.03 36.23
CA ILE A 12 -32.49 14.33 34.84
C ILE A 12 -31.38 15.40 34.79
N THR A 13 -30.23 15.05 35.35
CA THR A 13 -28.89 15.51 34.91
C THR A 13 -27.84 14.48 35.37
N CYS A 14 -28.15 13.21 35.20
CA CYS A 14 -27.21 12.08 35.33
C CYS A 14 -27.33 11.13 34.14
N ILE A 15 -27.59 11.68 32.95
CA ILE A 15 -27.54 10.95 31.69
C ILE A 15 -26.83 11.85 30.69
N ASN A 16 -25.50 11.79 30.68
CA ASN A 16 -24.63 11.94 29.51
C ASN A 16 -23.15 11.93 29.92
N GLN A 17 -22.78 10.91 30.70
CA GLN A 17 -21.44 10.34 30.67
C GLN A 17 -21.57 8.81 30.57
N SER A 18 -22.34 8.33 29.60
CA SER A 18 -21.97 7.08 28.95
C SER A 18 -20.81 7.44 28.02
N PHE A 19 -19.59 7.52 28.56
CA PHE A 19 -18.42 7.36 27.69
C PHE A 19 -18.64 6.04 26.96
N GLN A 20 -18.91 6.11 25.66
CA GLN A 20 -19.18 4.98 24.80
C GLN A 20 -17.89 4.14 24.76
N ASN A 21 -17.83 3.13 25.63
CA ASN A 21 -16.91 2.00 25.51
C ASN A 21 -17.32 1.22 24.25
N GLU A 22 -17.10 1.81 23.07
CA GLU A 22 -17.51 1.25 21.79
C GLU A 22 -16.28 0.88 20.97
N ILE A 23 -16.30 -0.36 20.48
CA ILE A 23 -15.29 -0.86 19.56
C ILE A 23 -15.58 -0.24 18.19
N LYS A 24 -14.66 0.55 17.65
CA LYS A 24 -14.85 1.25 16.38
C LYS A 24 -14.44 0.34 15.22
N ILE A 25 -15.30 0.24 14.21
CA ILE A 25 -15.09 -0.60 13.03
C ILE A 25 -15.20 0.28 11.79
N TYR A 26 -14.14 0.33 10.96
CA TYR A 26 -14.10 1.21 9.80
C TYR A 26 -13.11 0.71 8.74
N GLY A 27 -13.32 1.08 7.48
CA GLY A 27 -12.38 0.79 6.40
C GLY A 27 -13.07 0.27 5.14
N PRO A 28 -12.33 0.25 4.02
CA PRO A 28 -12.89 -0.01 2.68
C PRO A 28 -13.53 -1.39 2.57
N GLY A 29 -12.99 -2.41 3.25
CA GLY A 29 -13.50 -3.78 3.26
C GLY A 29 -14.89 -3.95 3.89
N LEU A 30 -15.53 -2.89 4.37
CA LEU A 30 -16.93 -2.90 4.81
C LEU A 30 -17.89 -2.47 3.68
N GLU A 31 -17.40 -2.23 2.47
CA GLU A 31 -18.22 -1.98 1.27
C GLU A 31 -17.89 -2.96 0.13
N PRO A 32 -17.89 -4.30 0.37
CA PRO A 32 -17.43 -5.30 -0.60
C PRO A 32 -18.19 -5.33 -1.93
N GLN A 33 -19.39 -4.78 -1.96
CA GLN A 33 -20.24 -4.65 -3.15
C GLN A 33 -19.83 -3.48 -4.08
N LYS A 34 -19.13 -2.47 -3.55
CA LYS A 34 -18.67 -1.30 -4.31
C LYS A 34 -17.23 -1.48 -4.79
N ILE A 35 -16.37 -1.99 -3.91
CA ILE A 35 -14.94 -2.09 -4.18
C ILE A 35 -14.49 -3.53 -4.45
N VAL A 36 -13.57 -3.68 -5.41
CA VAL A 36 -12.97 -4.96 -5.80
C VAL A 36 -11.46 -4.84 -5.75
N MET A 37 -10.91 -5.03 -4.55
CA MET A 37 -9.47 -4.98 -4.28
C MET A 37 -8.84 -6.38 -4.26
N PRO A 38 -7.53 -6.51 -4.55
CA PRO A 38 -6.78 -7.76 -4.40
C PRO A 38 -6.94 -8.41 -3.02
N ALA A 39 -6.91 -7.59 -1.97
CA ALA A 39 -7.33 -7.93 -0.63
C ALA A 39 -8.19 -6.78 -0.08
N ARG A 40 -9.38 -7.11 0.44
CA ARG A 40 -10.23 -6.14 1.14
C ARG A 40 -9.82 -6.10 2.60
N TYR A 41 -9.85 -4.93 3.22
CA TYR A 41 -9.43 -4.79 4.61
C TYR A 41 -10.22 -3.72 5.36
N PHE A 42 -10.34 -3.90 6.66
CA PHE A 42 -10.94 -2.94 7.58
C PHE A 42 -10.24 -3.02 8.94
N PHE A 43 -10.43 -1.99 9.74
CA PHE A 43 -9.85 -1.82 11.06
C PHE A 43 -10.90 -2.08 12.13
N VAL A 44 -10.48 -2.72 13.23
CA VAL A 44 -11.27 -2.90 14.44
C VAL A 44 -10.46 -2.34 15.60
N ASN A 45 -10.93 -1.25 16.19
CA ASN A 45 -10.23 -0.47 17.19
C ASN A 45 -10.90 -0.60 18.57
N PHE A 46 -10.13 -1.11 19.54
CA PHE A 46 -10.51 -1.33 20.93
C PHE A 46 -10.00 -0.24 21.90
N THR A 47 -9.31 0.80 21.44
CA THR A 47 -8.66 1.80 22.32
C THR A 47 -9.66 2.61 23.14
N SER A 48 -10.87 2.82 22.62
CA SER A 48 -11.97 3.46 23.36
C SER A 48 -12.68 2.50 24.33
N PHE A 49 -12.47 1.19 24.19
CA PHE A 49 -13.07 0.15 25.02
C PHE A 49 -12.18 -0.27 26.19
N ASN A 50 -10.86 -0.16 26.04
CA ASN A 50 -9.88 -0.54 27.05
C ASN A 50 -8.72 0.47 27.04
N GLU A 51 -8.51 1.19 28.14
CA GLU A 51 -7.47 2.24 28.23
C GLU A 51 -6.04 1.72 28.04
N LYS A 52 -5.83 0.39 28.14
CA LYS A 52 -4.55 -0.26 27.86
C LYS A 52 -4.74 -1.50 26.99
N TYR A 53 -3.98 -1.57 25.89
CA TYR A 53 -3.84 -2.78 25.09
C TYR A 53 -3.36 -3.95 25.97
N SER A 54 -3.88 -5.14 25.70
CA SER A 54 -3.49 -6.38 26.36
C SER A 54 -3.18 -7.42 25.29
N PRO A 55 -2.05 -8.14 25.35
CA PRO A 55 -1.72 -9.20 24.39
C PRO A 55 -2.80 -10.30 24.29
N TYR A 56 -3.59 -10.49 25.35
CA TYR A 56 -4.70 -11.44 25.38
C TYR A 56 -5.88 -11.01 24.49
N LEU A 57 -5.95 -9.73 24.11
CA LEU A 57 -7.01 -9.19 23.25
C LEU A 57 -7.06 -9.92 21.90
N ALA A 58 -5.91 -10.32 21.37
CA ALA A 58 -5.84 -11.09 20.13
C ALA A 58 -6.53 -12.46 20.24
N ASN A 59 -6.54 -13.08 21.42
CA ASN A 59 -7.21 -14.36 21.65
C ASN A 59 -8.72 -14.20 21.85
N ASP A 60 -9.13 -13.08 22.46
CA ASP A 60 -10.53 -12.77 22.72
C ASP A 60 -11.28 -12.24 21.48
N PHE A 61 -10.56 -11.74 20.47
CA PHE A 61 -11.12 -11.21 19.23
C PHE A 61 -11.11 -12.25 18.10
N ALA A 62 -12.29 -12.66 17.63
CA ALA A 62 -12.44 -13.60 16.53
C ALA A 62 -13.20 -12.96 15.34
N VAL A 63 -12.83 -13.42 14.14
CA VAL A 63 -13.41 -12.96 12.88
C VAL A 63 -13.82 -14.19 12.08
N GLU A 64 -15.05 -14.19 11.60
CA GLU A 64 -15.57 -15.17 10.66
C GLU A 64 -16.19 -14.44 9.48
N ILE A 65 -15.78 -14.81 8.26
CA ILE A 65 -16.35 -14.27 7.04
C ILE A 65 -16.81 -15.45 6.19
N GLU A 66 -18.11 -15.47 5.92
CA GLU A 66 -18.76 -16.53 5.17
C GLU A 66 -19.75 -15.95 4.14
N GLY A 67 -20.19 -16.80 3.23
CA GLY A 67 -21.21 -16.48 2.23
C GLY A 67 -21.43 -17.67 1.32
N ASN A 68 -22.37 -17.56 0.40
CA ASN A 68 -22.77 -18.65 -0.49
C ASN A 68 -22.28 -18.37 -1.91
N SER A 69 -21.75 -19.36 -2.62
CA SER A 69 -21.36 -19.18 -4.03
C SER A 69 -22.44 -19.73 -4.96
N ILE A 70 -22.45 -19.28 -6.21
CA ILE A 70 -23.28 -19.89 -7.27
C ILE A 70 -22.87 -21.36 -7.49
N LYS A 71 -21.57 -21.67 -7.35
CA LYS A 71 -21.03 -23.00 -7.65
C LYS A 71 -20.98 -23.93 -6.44
N ASN A 72 -20.88 -23.38 -5.23
CA ASN A 72 -20.63 -24.13 -4.00
C ASN A 72 -21.52 -23.59 -2.87
N ALA A 73 -21.89 -24.47 -1.93
CA ALA A 73 -22.64 -24.08 -0.73
C ALA A 73 -21.95 -22.95 0.08
N HIS A 74 -20.62 -22.86 -0.01
CA HIS A 74 -19.83 -21.81 0.64
C HIS A 74 -18.89 -21.12 -0.34
N CYS A 75 -18.70 -19.82 -0.16
CA CYS A 75 -17.66 -19.05 -0.83
C CYS A 75 -16.29 -19.41 -0.28
N ARG A 76 -15.32 -19.58 -1.16
CA ARG A 76 -13.92 -19.68 -0.75
C ARG A 76 -13.41 -18.28 -0.37
N ILE A 77 -13.22 -18.06 0.93
CA ILE A 77 -12.74 -16.80 1.49
C ILE A 77 -11.51 -17.08 2.35
N TRP A 78 -10.42 -16.37 2.09
CA TRP A 78 -9.26 -16.37 2.99
C TRP A 78 -9.31 -15.14 3.87
N VAL A 79 -9.30 -15.34 5.19
CA VAL A 79 -9.30 -14.26 6.20
C VAL A 79 -7.95 -14.26 6.92
N ASN A 80 -7.40 -13.07 7.14
CA ASN A 80 -6.25 -12.86 7.99
C ASN A 80 -6.47 -11.67 8.93
N LYS A 81 -6.16 -11.90 10.21
CA LYS A 81 -6.22 -10.90 11.28
C LYS A 81 -4.79 -10.52 11.65
N LEU A 82 -4.51 -9.22 11.64
CA LEU A 82 -3.24 -8.63 12.01
C LEU A 82 -3.43 -7.78 13.27
N ASP A 83 -2.62 -8.01 14.30
CA ASP A 83 -2.64 -7.23 15.54
C ASP A 83 -1.56 -6.15 15.47
N ARG A 84 -1.95 -4.88 15.48
CA ARG A 84 -1.01 -3.75 15.46
C ARG A 84 -0.35 -3.49 16.83
N LYS A 85 -0.79 -4.22 17.86
CA LYS A 85 -0.35 -4.11 19.26
C LYS A 85 -0.57 -2.77 19.92
N ASP A 86 -1.41 -1.94 19.32
CA ASP A 86 -1.82 -0.63 19.83
C ASP A 86 -3.30 -0.59 20.20
N GLY A 87 -3.97 -1.75 20.26
CA GLY A 87 -5.43 -1.84 20.44
C GLY A 87 -6.22 -1.85 19.13
N THR A 88 -5.56 -1.76 17.98
CA THR A 88 -6.19 -1.85 16.67
C THR A 88 -5.82 -3.16 15.95
N PHE A 89 -6.80 -3.81 15.35
CA PHE A 89 -6.61 -4.94 14.45
C PHE A 89 -6.86 -4.51 13.00
N ILE A 90 -6.10 -5.06 12.07
CA ILE A 90 -6.42 -5.03 10.64
C ILE A 90 -6.98 -6.40 10.29
N VAL A 91 -8.24 -6.42 9.88
CA VAL A 91 -8.86 -7.61 9.31
C VAL A 91 -8.80 -7.47 7.81
N ARG A 92 -8.18 -8.43 7.14
CA ARG A 92 -8.08 -8.48 5.68
C ARG A 92 -8.59 -9.80 5.16
N TYR A 93 -9.21 -9.78 3.99
CA TYR A 93 -9.80 -10.96 3.40
C TYR A 93 -9.79 -10.92 1.88
N LYS A 94 -9.72 -12.11 1.28
CA LYS A 94 -9.73 -12.33 -0.16
C LYS A 94 -10.86 -13.27 -0.52
N VAL A 95 -11.64 -12.88 -1.52
CA VAL A 95 -12.75 -13.67 -2.08
C VAL A 95 -12.25 -14.29 -3.39
N TYR A 96 -12.30 -15.62 -3.51
CA TYR A 96 -11.77 -16.33 -4.69
C TYR A 96 -12.83 -16.63 -5.76
N ASP A 97 -14.10 -16.68 -5.36
CA ASP A 97 -15.25 -16.93 -6.24
C ASP A 97 -16.35 -15.91 -5.94
N THR A 98 -17.18 -15.57 -6.95
CA THR A 98 -18.32 -14.66 -6.73
C THR A 98 -19.19 -15.16 -5.59
N CYS A 99 -19.38 -14.27 -4.61
CA CYS A 99 -20.07 -14.57 -3.37
C CYS A 99 -21.41 -13.84 -3.28
N LEU A 100 -22.43 -14.58 -2.88
CA LEU A 100 -23.77 -14.12 -2.58
C LEU A 100 -23.93 -14.06 -1.06
N ASP A 101 -24.59 -13.01 -0.58
CA ASP A 101 -24.96 -12.81 0.83
C ASP A 101 -23.77 -12.96 1.81
N LEU A 102 -22.69 -12.24 1.53
CA LEU A 102 -21.49 -12.26 2.39
C LEU A 102 -21.83 -11.69 3.76
N LYS A 103 -21.37 -12.39 4.79
CA LYS A 103 -21.55 -12.04 6.19
C LYS A 103 -20.20 -11.91 6.87
N ILE A 104 -19.96 -10.79 7.52
CA ILE A 104 -18.79 -10.56 8.38
C ILE A 104 -19.26 -10.60 9.83
N SER A 105 -18.88 -11.66 10.54
CA SER A 105 -19.15 -11.84 11.96
C SER A 105 -17.91 -11.50 12.77
N LEU A 106 -18.03 -10.55 13.69
CA LEU A 106 -16.99 -10.13 14.63
C LEU A 106 -17.40 -10.49 16.04
N TYR A 107 -16.49 -11.11 16.79
CA TYR A 107 -16.72 -11.57 18.14
C TYR A 107 -15.65 -11.04 19.09
N TYR A 108 -16.08 -10.61 20.27
CA TYR A 108 -15.21 -10.34 21.41
C TYR A 108 -15.68 -11.18 22.60
N LYS A 109 -14.79 -12.00 23.16
CA LYS A 109 -15.10 -12.97 24.22
C LYS A 109 -16.31 -13.85 23.89
N SER A 110 -16.31 -14.39 22.66
CA SER A 110 -17.38 -15.24 22.10
C SER A 110 -18.76 -14.57 21.99
N LYS A 111 -18.86 -13.25 22.13
CA LYS A 111 -20.09 -12.48 21.92
C LYS A 111 -19.93 -11.57 20.71
N HIS A 112 -21.00 -11.38 19.95
CA HIS A 112 -20.98 -10.44 18.83
C HIS A 112 -20.63 -9.03 19.31
N ILE A 113 -19.74 -8.38 18.57
CA ILE A 113 -19.51 -6.93 18.70
C ILE A 113 -20.76 -6.20 18.20
N ILE A 114 -21.05 -5.03 18.75
CA ILE A 114 -22.19 -4.21 18.32
C ILE A 114 -22.13 -3.97 16.81
N GLY A 115 -23.26 -4.15 16.12
CA GLY A 115 -23.37 -4.06 14.66
C GLY A 115 -23.02 -5.35 13.90
N SER A 116 -22.34 -6.32 14.53
CA SER A 116 -22.11 -7.64 13.95
C SER A 116 -23.34 -8.55 14.10
N PRO A 117 -23.64 -9.42 13.12
CA PRO A 117 -22.95 -9.58 11.85
C PRO A 117 -23.32 -8.50 10.81
N PHE A 118 -22.32 -8.04 10.06
CA PHE A 118 -22.53 -7.19 8.89
C PHE A 118 -22.94 -8.08 7.71
N LYS A 119 -24.04 -7.75 7.04
CA LYS A 119 -24.57 -8.53 5.93
C LYS A 119 -24.53 -7.70 4.65
N PHE A 120 -24.05 -8.31 3.58
CA PHE A 120 -23.87 -7.68 2.28
C PHE A 120 -24.52 -8.55 1.21
N ASN A 121 -25.57 -8.03 0.58
CA ASN A 121 -26.21 -8.72 -0.53
C ASN A 121 -25.26 -8.74 -1.74
N GLY A 122 -25.13 -9.90 -2.38
CA GLY A 122 -24.24 -10.10 -3.52
C GLY A 122 -24.78 -9.47 -4.82
N PRO A 123 -24.01 -9.55 -5.93
CA PRO A 123 -22.76 -10.30 -6.06
C PRO A 123 -21.54 -9.53 -5.53
N ILE A 124 -20.74 -10.19 -4.69
CA ILE A 124 -19.43 -9.71 -4.27
C ILE A 124 -18.38 -10.42 -5.11
N GLN A 125 -17.70 -9.64 -5.94
CA GLN A 125 -16.82 -10.19 -6.95
C GLN A 125 -15.42 -10.53 -6.39
N PRO A 126 -14.78 -11.59 -6.93
CA PRO A 126 -13.39 -11.89 -6.63
C PRO A 126 -12.44 -10.86 -7.26
N ASP A 127 -11.20 -10.80 -6.77
CA ASP A 127 -10.20 -9.87 -7.29
C ASP A 127 -9.87 -10.10 -8.78
N GLN A 128 -9.97 -11.33 -9.27
CA GLN A 128 -9.73 -11.70 -10.66
C GLN A 128 -10.95 -11.50 -11.57
N CYS A 129 -12.06 -10.90 -11.10
CA CYS A 129 -13.18 -10.61 -12.01
C CYS A 129 -12.75 -9.67 -13.13
N ASP A 130 -13.26 -9.95 -14.32
CA ASP A 130 -13.34 -9.00 -15.42
C ASP A 130 -14.71 -8.30 -15.34
N CYS A 131 -14.70 -7.12 -14.75
CA CYS A 131 -15.87 -6.43 -14.19
C CYS A 131 -15.67 -4.91 -14.28
N PRO A 132 -15.36 -4.37 -15.48
CA PRO A 132 -15.03 -2.96 -15.62
C PRO A 132 -16.24 -2.08 -15.28
N HIS A 133 -16.03 -1.15 -14.36
CA HIS A 133 -16.98 -0.07 -14.11
C HIS A 133 -16.97 0.91 -15.30
N ASN A 134 -18.13 1.25 -15.85
CA ASN A 134 -18.23 2.10 -17.04
C ASN A 134 -17.96 3.58 -16.75
N ASN A 135 -18.22 4.03 -15.52
CA ASN A 135 -18.01 5.42 -15.12
C ASN A 135 -16.76 5.53 -14.23
N PHE A 136 -15.73 6.18 -14.75
CA PHE A 136 -14.44 6.32 -14.09
C PHE A 136 -14.52 7.17 -12.80
N ASP A 137 -15.27 8.28 -12.82
CA ASP A 137 -15.39 9.19 -11.67
C ASP A 137 -16.10 8.55 -10.48
N THR A 138 -17.19 7.82 -10.76
CA THR A 138 -17.90 7.04 -9.74
C THR A 138 -16.97 5.99 -9.15
N TRP A 139 -16.20 5.29 -9.99
CA TRP A 139 -15.24 4.29 -9.52
C TRP A 139 -14.18 4.89 -8.60
N LEU A 140 -13.57 6.03 -8.98
CA LEU A 140 -12.64 6.75 -8.10
C LEU A 140 -13.27 7.15 -6.77
N LYS A 141 -14.48 7.69 -6.80
CA LYS A 141 -15.21 8.11 -5.60
C LYS A 141 -15.50 6.93 -4.66
N GLU A 142 -15.92 5.79 -5.20
CA GLU A 142 -16.18 4.58 -4.42
C GLU A 142 -14.91 4.00 -3.79
N TYR A 143 -13.78 4.11 -4.47
CA TYR A 143 -12.47 3.73 -3.92
C TYR A 143 -11.91 4.76 -2.92
N GLY A 144 -12.62 5.88 -2.70
CA GLY A 144 -12.19 6.94 -1.79
C GLY A 144 -10.95 7.68 -2.27
N CYS A 145 -10.67 7.68 -3.58
CA CYS A 145 -9.55 8.40 -4.15
C CYS A 145 -9.80 9.92 -4.07
N PRO A 146 -8.82 10.71 -3.61
CA PRO A 146 -8.82 12.16 -3.81
C PRO A 146 -9.09 12.55 -5.26
N THR A 147 -9.77 13.68 -5.45
CA THR A 147 -10.06 14.22 -6.78
C THR A 147 -8.83 14.82 -7.46
N THR A 148 -7.84 15.24 -6.67
CA THR A 148 -6.61 15.87 -7.17
C THR A 148 -5.41 15.38 -6.38
N TYR A 149 -4.25 15.37 -7.04
CA TYR A 149 -2.96 15.04 -6.44
C TYR A 149 -1.94 16.05 -6.95
N GLU A 150 -1.38 16.85 -6.03
CA GLU A 150 -0.41 17.90 -6.36
C GLU A 150 0.76 17.38 -7.21
N GLN A 151 1.28 16.19 -6.91
CA GLN A 151 2.35 15.57 -7.70
C GLN A 151 1.92 15.28 -9.14
N ILE A 152 0.71 14.73 -9.35
CA ILE A 152 0.20 14.40 -10.69
C ILE A 152 0.01 15.69 -11.49
N ASP A 153 -0.61 16.70 -10.88
CA ASP A 153 -0.84 17.99 -11.52
C ASP A 153 0.49 18.65 -11.91
N ASN A 154 1.48 18.66 -11.01
CA ASN A 154 2.81 19.23 -11.26
C ASN A 154 3.62 18.50 -12.32
N ASP A 155 3.46 17.17 -12.44
CA ASP A 155 4.15 16.38 -13.46
C ASP A 155 3.50 16.56 -14.83
N LEU A 156 2.17 16.65 -14.88
CA LEU A 156 1.41 16.73 -16.12
C LEU A 156 1.27 18.15 -16.70
N ILE A 157 1.45 19.21 -15.91
CA ILE A 157 1.27 20.62 -16.34
C ILE A 157 2.09 21.03 -17.57
N ARG A 158 3.17 20.30 -17.87
CA ARG A 158 4.07 20.60 -19.02
C ARG A 158 3.63 19.91 -20.31
N TYR A 159 2.59 19.09 -20.25
CA TYR A 159 2.17 18.16 -21.30
C TYR A 159 0.71 18.43 -21.67
N GLU A 160 0.47 19.55 -22.36
CA GLU A 160 -0.84 19.88 -22.94
C GLU A 160 -0.79 19.65 -24.47
N ASP A 161 -1.87 19.12 -25.05
CA ASP A 161 -2.06 18.95 -26.50
C ASP A 161 -0.89 18.27 -27.25
N LEU A 162 -0.46 17.10 -26.76
CA LEU A 162 0.65 16.34 -27.36
C LEU A 162 0.21 15.42 -28.50
N ASP A 163 0.92 15.47 -29.63
CA ASP A 163 0.89 14.41 -30.63
C ASP A 163 1.86 13.28 -30.22
N MET A 164 1.30 12.21 -29.65
CA MET A 164 2.08 11.07 -29.18
C MET A 164 2.87 10.37 -30.28
N ASN A 165 2.41 10.37 -31.54
CA ASN A 165 3.16 9.76 -32.64
C ASN A 165 4.56 10.40 -32.75
N PHE A 166 4.61 11.72 -32.70
CA PHE A 166 5.86 12.48 -32.75
C PHE A 166 6.70 12.34 -31.48
N GLN A 167 6.05 12.30 -30.30
CA GLN A 167 6.77 12.12 -29.04
C GLN A 167 7.44 10.74 -28.96
N ILE A 168 6.75 9.69 -29.37
CA ILE A 168 7.26 8.31 -29.34
C ILE A 168 8.50 8.19 -30.23
N GLU A 169 8.47 8.73 -31.45
CA GLU A 169 9.63 8.74 -32.34
C GLU A 169 10.84 9.42 -31.69
N LYS A 170 10.64 10.58 -31.05
CA LYS A 170 11.70 11.30 -30.33
C LYS A 170 12.23 10.51 -29.15
N ILE A 171 11.35 9.95 -28.33
CA ILE A 171 11.72 9.18 -27.14
C ILE A 171 12.55 7.97 -27.55
N ILE A 172 12.10 7.20 -28.56
CA ILE A 172 12.84 6.05 -29.07
C ILE A 172 14.20 6.49 -29.62
N LYS A 173 14.23 7.56 -30.44
CA LYS A 173 15.50 8.06 -31.01
C LYS A 173 16.50 8.48 -29.93
N HIS A 174 16.04 9.08 -28.84
CA HIS A 174 16.90 9.61 -27.79
C HIS A 174 17.33 8.56 -26.75
N TYR A 175 16.40 7.68 -26.35
CA TYR A 175 16.57 6.77 -25.21
C TYR A 175 16.60 5.29 -25.57
N SER A 176 16.32 4.87 -26.81
CA SER A 176 16.48 3.47 -27.21
C SER A 176 17.96 3.11 -27.40
N LYS A 177 18.66 2.93 -26.28
CA LYS A 177 20.05 2.49 -26.19
C LYS A 177 20.05 1.09 -25.57
N PRO A 178 20.11 0.01 -26.35
CA PRO A 178 19.77 -1.33 -25.88
C PRO A 178 20.48 -1.80 -24.60
N GLU A 179 21.73 -1.41 -24.42
CA GLU A 179 22.55 -1.79 -23.25
C GLU A 179 22.41 -0.83 -22.05
N SER A 180 21.73 0.31 -22.21
CA SER A 180 21.69 1.39 -21.20
C SER A 180 20.29 1.70 -20.69
N THR A 181 19.29 1.66 -21.56
CA THR A 181 17.93 2.10 -21.24
C THR A 181 16.95 1.16 -21.90
N SER A 182 15.89 0.82 -21.18
CA SER A 182 14.79 0.02 -21.70
C SER A 182 13.48 0.71 -21.35
N LEU A 183 12.58 0.78 -22.31
CA LEU A 183 11.30 1.48 -22.18
C LEU A 183 10.21 0.69 -22.89
N CYS A 184 8.96 0.85 -22.47
CA CYS A 184 7.80 0.29 -23.16
C CYS A 184 6.81 1.40 -23.51
N HIS A 185 6.40 1.40 -24.76
CA HIS A 185 5.24 2.15 -25.24
C HIS A 185 4.00 1.26 -25.08
N TYR A 186 3.01 1.80 -24.39
CA TYR A 186 1.72 1.18 -24.14
C TYR A 186 0.64 2.01 -24.82
N VAL A 187 -0.35 1.31 -25.37
CA VAL A 187 -1.59 1.88 -25.90
C VAL A 187 -2.73 1.16 -25.21
N VAL A 188 -3.62 1.92 -24.59
CA VAL A 188 -4.94 1.43 -24.18
C VAL A 188 -5.92 1.90 -25.24
N LYS A 189 -6.58 0.97 -25.91
CA LYS A 189 -7.56 1.25 -26.97
C LYS A 189 -8.75 0.35 -26.82
N ASP A 190 -9.93 0.94 -26.65
CA ASP A 190 -11.20 0.23 -26.41
C ASP A 190 -11.08 -0.74 -25.21
N ASN A 191 -10.44 -0.26 -24.14
CA ASN A 191 -10.11 -1.01 -22.91
C ASN A 191 -9.19 -2.24 -23.11
N LEU A 192 -8.54 -2.37 -24.27
CA LEU A 192 -7.51 -3.39 -24.55
C LEU A 192 -6.12 -2.78 -24.48
N ILE A 193 -5.16 -3.56 -23.97
CA ILE A 193 -3.77 -3.11 -23.77
C ILE A 193 -2.88 -3.68 -24.87
N TYR A 194 -2.17 -2.80 -25.55
CA TYR A 194 -1.13 -3.12 -26.51
C TYR A 194 0.20 -2.58 -25.98
N ARG A 195 1.29 -3.31 -26.20
CA ARG A 195 2.61 -2.94 -25.70
C ARG A 195 3.69 -3.24 -26.73
N LYS A 196 4.62 -2.30 -26.88
CA LYS A 196 5.88 -2.50 -27.60
C LYS A 196 7.05 -1.98 -26.76
N CYS A 197 8.02 -2.85 -26.49
CA CYS A 197 9.18 -2.50 -25.69
C CYS A 197 10.44 -2.34 -26.54
N TYR A 198 11.34 -1.49 -26.07
CA TYR A 198 12.59 -1.12 -26.71
C TYR A 198 13.71 -1.28 -25.69
N GLY A 199 14.80 -1.94 -26.09
CA GLY A 199 15.96 -2.21 -25.24
C GLY A 199 16.19 -3.71 -25.00
N LYS A 200 17.30 -4.05 -24.33
CA LYS A 200 17.71 -5.45 -24.11
C LYS A 200 17.04 -6.08 -22.90
N HIS A 201 16.81 -5.31 -21.85
CA HIS A 201 16.30 -5.79 -20.56
C HIS A 201 14.91 -5.22 -20.29
N VAL A 202 13.89 -5.89 -20.85
CA VAL A 202 12.51 -5.39 -20.81
C VAL A 202 11.62 -6.10 -19.80
N GLY A 203 12.12 -7.11 -19.07
CA GLY A 203 11.31 -7.93 -18.16
C GLY A 203 10.70 -7.18 -16.96
N PHE A 204 11.21 -5.99 -16.64
CA PHE A 204 10.62 -5.11 -15.63
C PHE A 204 9.25 -4.54 -16.04
N ASN A 205 8.86 -4.69 -17.32
CA ASN A 205 7.53 -4.36 -17.81
C ASN A 205 6.40 -5.06 -17.05
N MET A 206 6.67 -6.20 -16.41
CA MET A 206 5.68 -6.96 -15.65
C MET A 206 4.96 -6.13 -14.58
N PHE A 207 5.63 -5.13 -13.98
CA PHE A 207 5.01 -4.26 -12.98
C PHE A 207 3.98 -3.33 -13.63
N SER A 208 4.36 -2.66 -14.71
CA SER A 208 3.46 -1.79 -15.49
C SER A 208 2.32 -2.57 -16.12
N ASP A 209 2.60 -3.77 -16.63
CA ASP A 209 1.59 -4.68 -17.16
C ASP A 209 0.55 -5.03 -16.09
N ASN A 210 0.99 -5.38 -14.89
CA ASN A 210 0.10 -5.75 -13.79
C ASN A 210 -0.80 -4.58 -13.37
N ILE A 211 -0.29 -3.35 -13.35
CA ILE A 211 -1.10 -2.14 -13.10
C ILE A 211 -2.20 -2.01 -14.14
N LEU A 212 -1.84 -1.98 -15.44
CA LEU A 212 -2.80 -1.77 -16.51
C LEU A 212 -3.82 -2.91 -16.59
N LEU A 213 -3.36 -4.16 -16.49
CA LEU A 213 -4.23 -5.34 -16.50
C LEU A 213 -5.18 -5.36 -15.30
N PHE A 214 -4.75 -4.89 -14.13
CA PHE A 214 -5.64 -4.73 -12.99
C PHE A 214 -6.69 -3.65 -13.28
N LEU A 215 -6.27 -2.47 -13.74
CA LEU A 215 -7.18 -1.35 -14.01
C LEU A 215 -8.24 -1.70 -15.06
N THR A 216 -7.85 -2.25 -16.23
CA THR A 216 -8.81 -2.56 -17.31
C THR A 216 -9.85 -3.61 -16.93
N ARG A 217 -9.55 -4.49 -15.95
CA ARG A 217 -10.53 -5.42 -15.37
C ARG A 217 -11.51 -4.75 -14.41
N LYS A 218 -11.18 -3.59 -13.83
CA LYS A 218 -11.96 -2.93 -12.76
C LYS A 218 -12.68 -1.67 -13.22
N VAL A 219 -12.17 -1.01 -14.25
CA VAL A 219 -12.75 0.21 -14.79
C VAL A 219 -12.44 0.29 -16.28
N SER A 220 -13.39 0.79 -17.05
CA SER A 220 -13.15 1.08 -18.47
C SER A 220 -12.20 2.28 -18.54
N LEU A 221 -10.97 2.03 -18.98
CA LEU A 221 -10.00 3.10 -19.20
C LEU A 221 -10.31 3.84 -20.52
N PRO A 222 -10.04 5.16 -20.57
CA PRO A 222 -10.11 5.89 -21.83
C PRO A 222 -9.01 5.41 -22.78
N ASP A 223 -9.17 5.73 -24.07
CA ASP A 223 -8.10 5.56 -25.03
C ASP A 223 -6.92 6.46 -24.65
N MET A 224 -5.74 5.88 -24.47
CA MET A 224 -4.55 6.61 -24.05
C MET A 224 -3.26 5.92 -24.49
N GLU A 225 -2.20 6.71 -24.56
CA GLU A 225 -0.84 6.22 -24.83
C GLU A 225 0.10 6.68 -23.73
N LEU A 226 1.06 5.83 -23.40
CA LEU A 226 2.03 6.10 -22.34
C LEU A 226 3.37 5.43 -22.67
N VAL A 227 4.46 6.11 -22.35
CA VAL A 227 5.82 5.57 -22.46
C VAL A 227 6.39 5.44 -21.05
N ILE A 228 6.67 4.21 -20.64
CA ILE A 228 7.18 3.89 -19.31
C ILE A 228 8.66 3.49 -19.41
N ASN A 229 9.51 4.17 -18.65
CA ASN A 229 10.88 3.79 -18.39
C ASN A 229 10.93 2.56 -17.47
N LEU A 230 11.72 1.56 -17.85
CA LEU A 230 11.91 0.34 -17.06
C LEU A 230 13.18 0.37 -16.20
N GLY A 231 14.02 1.39 -16.35
CA GLY A 231 15.26 1.55 -15.61
C GLY A 231 15.07 2.18 -14.23
N ASP A 232 16.10 2.04 -13.40
CA ASP A 232 16.12 2.60 -12.04
C ASP A 232 16.22 4.12 -12.02
N TRP A 233 16.83 4.73 -13.04
CA TRP A 233 17.11 6.17 -13.10
C TRP A 233 16.09 6.92 -13.96
N PRO A 234 15.68 8.14 -13.57
CA PRO A 234 14.86 9.00 -14.40
C PRO A 234 15.63 9.43 -15.66
N LEU A 235 14.90 9.79 -16.72
CA LEU A 235 15.49 10.03 -18.04
C LEU A 235 15.50 11.49 -18.46
N VAL A 236 14.44 12.25 -18.17
CA VAL A 236 14.20 13.56 -18.77
C VAL A 236 14.72 14.67 -17.86
N HIS A 237 15.88 15.22 -18.19
CA HIS A 237 16.45 16.35 -17.45
C HIS A 237 15.66 17.65 -17.67
N LYS A 238 15.58 18.52 -16.65
CA LYS A 238 14.87 19.82 -16.70
C LYS A 238 15.33 20.75 -17.82
N THR A 239 16.59 20.62 -18.23
CA THR A 239 17.19 21.44 -19.30
C THR A 239 17.00 20.84 -20.70
N ALA A 240 16.46 19.62 -20.80
CA ALA A 240 16.21 18.95 -22.07
C ALA A 240 14.83 19.32 -22.62
N GLN A 241 14.54 18.90 -23.86
CA GLN A 241 13.18 18.97 -24.39
C GLN A 241 12.26 18.10 -23.52
N PRO A 242 11.12 18.63 -23.05
CA PRO A 242 10.13 17.84 -22.33
C PRO A 242 9.62 16.69 -23.18
N LEU A 243 9.72 15.48 -22.65
CA LEU A 243 9.19 14.26 -23.26
C LEU A 243 8.33 13.54 -22.20
N PRO A 244 7.11 13.08 -22.54
CA PRO A 244 6.20 12.46 -21.58
C PRO A 244 6.62 11.03 -21.27
N ILE A 245 7.57 10.86 -20.35
CA ILE A 245 8.06 9.55 -19.91
C ILE A 245 7.67 9.36 -18.45
N PHE A 246 7.01 8.23 -18.17
CA PHE A 246 6.71 7.77 -16.83
C PHE A 246 7.90 7.02 -16.25
N SER A 247 8.30 7.33 -15.02
CA SER A 247 9.44 6.71 -14.33
C SER A 247 9.11 6.37 -12.88
N TRP A 248 9.74 5.31 -12.37
CA TRP A 248 9.56 4.84 -10.97
C TRP A 248 10.12 5.80 -9.93
N CYS A 249 11.01 6.71 -10.33
CA CYS A 249 11.57 7.75 -9.48
C CYS A 249 11.90 9.00 -10.29
N GLY A 250 12.23 10.08 -9.57
CA GLY A 250 12.68 11.36 -10.12
C GLY A 250 13.70 12.02 -9.21
N SER A 251 14.09 13.24 -9.56
CA SER A 251 15.03 14.07 -8.82
C SER A 251 14.71 15.56 -9.02
N ASP A 252 15.38 16.42 -8.26
CA ASP A 252 15.30 17.87 -8.43
C ASP A 252 15.78 18.35 -9.80
N ASP A 253 16.42 17.50 -10.60
CA ASP A 253 16.95 17.83 -11.92
C ASP A 253 16.17 17.18 -13.08
N THR A 254 15.13 16.39 -12.78
CA THR A 254 14.33 15.69 -13.80
C THR A 254 12.87 16.12 -13.84
N ILE A 255 12.19 15.80 -14.94
CA ILE A 255 10.77 16.11 -15.20
C ILE A 255 9.98 14.89 -15.69
N ASP A 256 10.49 13.67 -15.45
CA ASP A 256 9.73 12.44 -15.66
C ASP A 256 8.43 12.46 -14.84
N ILE A 257 7.36 11.87 -15.40
CA ILE A 257 6.07 11.73 -14.73
C ILE A 257 6.18 10.60 -13.71
N LEU A 258 5.99 10.90 -12.42
CA LEU A 258 6.19 9.90 -11.38
C LEU A 258 5.04 8.90 -11.32
N MET A 259 5.41 7.62 -11.19
CA MET A 259 4.47 6.53 -10.99
C MET A 259 4.75 5.79 -9.68
N PRO A 260 3.76 5.09 -9.09
CA PRO A 260 3.98 4.26 -7.92
C PRO A 260 5.11 3.25 -8.17
N THR A 261 6.06 3.18 -7.25
CA THR A 261 7.20 2.24 -7.36
C THR A 261 6.75 0.80 -7.54
N TYR A 262 7.60 -0.01 -8.18
CA TYR A 262 7.32 -1.44 -8.41
C TYR A 262 7.08 -2.22 -7.11
N ASP A 263 7.77 -1.89 -6.01
CA ASP A 263 7.61 -2.54 -4.70
C ASP A 263 6.20 -2.29 -4.11
N ILE A 264 5.72 -1.04 -4.18
CA ILE A 264 4.38 -0.67 -3.71
C ILE A 264 3.32 -1.32 -4.60
N THR A 265 3.56 -1.31 -5.91
CA THR A 265 2.70 -1.96 -6.90
C THR A 265 2.55 -3.45 -6.59
N GLU A 266 3.66 -4.17 -6.40
CA GLU A 266 3.65 -5.60 -6.08
C GLU A 266 2.97 -5.86 -4.73
N SER A 267 3.33 -5.10 -3.69
CA SER A 267 2.69 -5.18 -2.37
C SER A 267 1.17 -4.96 -2.41
N THR A 268 0.67 -4.17 -3.36
CA THR A 268 -0.76 -3.84 -3.47
C THR A 268 -1.50 -4.89 -4.30
N LEU A 269 -0.97 -5.24 -5.47
CA LEU A 269 -1.62 -6.15 -6.41
C LEU A 269 -1.53 -7.62 -5.98
N GLU A 270 -0.47 -7.99 -5.27
CA GLU A 270 -0.24 -9.35 -4.77
C GLU A 270 -0.53 -9.49 -3.26
N ASN A 271 -1.25 -8.52 -2.67
CA ASN A 271 -1.65 -8.55 -1.27
C ASN A 271 -2.50 -9.80 -0.97
N MET A 272 -2.14 -10.57 0.07
CA MET A 272 -2.72 -11.89 0.34
C MET A 272 -2.71 -12.82 -0.90
N GLY A 273 -1.69 -12.69 -1.73
CA GLY A 273 -1.43 -13.51 -2.92
C GLY A 273 -0.05 -14.13 -2.81
N ARG A 274 0.84 -13.81 -3.75
CA ARG A 274 2.24 -14.27 -3.72
C ARG A 274 3.09 -13.51 -2.70
N VAL A 275 2.69 -12.29 -2.35
CA VAL A 275 3.41 -11.44 -1.40
C VAL A 275 2.84 -11.61 0.00
N THR A 276 3.68 -12.11 0.90
CA THR A 276 3.36 -12.21 2.34
C THR A 276 3.76 -10.97 3.13
N LEU A 277 4.76 -10.23 2.63
CA LEU A 277 5.24 -8.97 3.20
C LEU A 277 4.68 -7.79 2.40
N ASP A 278 3.45 -7.41 2.74
CA ASP A 278 2.77 -6.25 2.18
C ASP A 278 2.60 -5.10 3.19
N ILE A 279 2.23 -3.91 2.69
CA ILE A 279 2.02 -2.67 3.46
C ILE A 279 1.13 -2.86 4.71
N LEU A 280 0.11 -3.73 4.66
CA LEU A 280 -0.74 -4.00 5.82
C LEU A 280 -0.06 -4.98 6.78
N SER A 281 0.54 -6.05 6.26
CA SER A 281 1.25 -7.06 7.07
C SER A 281 2.37 -6.46 7.92
N VAL A 282 3.06 -5.42 7.43
CA VAL A 282 4.11 -4.72 8.15
C VAL A 282 3.60 -4.17 9.49
N GLN A 283 2.39 -3.64 9.50
CA GLN A 283 1.78 -3.05 10.69
C GLN A 283 1.40 -4.10 11.75
N GLY A 284 1.15 -5.35 11.34
CA GLY A 284 0.75 -6.44 12.23
C GLY A 284 1.88 -7.27 12.82
N ASN A 285 3.12 -7.03 12.38
CA ASN A 285 4.28 -7.85 12.72
C ASN A 285 5.36 -7.07 13.50
N ILE A 286 5.02 -5.88 14.01
CA ILE A 286 5.91 -5.09 14.85
C ILE A 286 5.98 -5.73 16.24
N ALA A 287 7.19 -5.97 16.76
CA ALA A 287 7.38 -6.68 18.03
C ALA A 287 7.16 -5.77 19.24
N LEU A 288 7.74 -4.57 19.21
CA LEU A 288 7.92 -3.66 20.35
C LEU A 288 7.08 -2.39 20.21
N ASN A 289 6.51 -1.93 21.33
CA ASN A 289 5.93 -0.60 21.41
C ASN A 289 7.04 0.46 21.34
N TRP A 290 6.69 1.69 20.98
CA TRP A 290 7.67 2.78 20.78
C TRP A 290 8.63 2.95 21.96
N SER A 291 8.12 2.94 23.19
CA SER A 291 8.91 3.10 24.42
C SER A 291 9.86 1.93 24.74
N GLU A 292 9.67 0.79 24.10
CA GLU A 292 10.46 -0.44 24.33
C GLU A 292 11.52 -0.64 23.24
N ARG A 293 11.52 0.18 22.20
CA ARG A 293 12.47 0.09 21.09
C ARG A 293 13.87 0.52 21.53
N TYR A 294 14.88 -0.07 20.91
CA TYR A 294 16.27 0.30 21.16
C TYR A 294 16.56 1.69 20.61
N ASP A 295 17.11 2.59 21.42
CA ASP A 295 17.52 3.93 21.00
C ASP A 295 18.82 3.86 20.17
N LYS A 296 18.69 3.41 18.92
CA LYS A 296 19.81 3.10 18.03
C LYS A 296 19.39 3.15 16.58
N ALA A 297 20.10 3.89 15.74
CA ALA A 297 19.86 3.82 14.30
C ALA A 297 20.27 2.44 13.77
N ILE A 298 19.51 1.88 12.83
CA ILE A 298 19.85 0.61 12.16
C ILE A 298 19.86 0.77 10.65
N TRP A 299 20.84 0.16 10.00
CA TRP A 299 20.92 0.05 8.56
C TRP A 299 21.53 -1.29 8.13
N ARG A 300 20.93 -1.91 7.12
CA ARG A 300 21.47 -3.11 6.46
C ARG A 300 21.18 -3.00 4.97
N GLY A 301 22.21 -3.09 4.14
CA GLY A 301 22.03 -2.99 2.70
C GLY A 301 23.29 -3.25 1.91
N ARG A 302 23.19 -3.13 0.58
CA ARG A 302 24.32 -3.27 -0.34
C ARG A 302 25.04 -1.94 -0.53
N ASP A 303 26.26 -2.03 -1.05
CA ASP A 303 27.19 -0.95 -1.38
C ASP A 303 26.79 -0.14 -2.64
N SER A 304 25.51 0.14 -2.89
CA SER A 304 25.09 0.76 -4.16
C SER A 304 25.45 2.25 -4.33
N ARG A 305 26.05 2.87 -3.32
CA ARG A 305 26.42 4.29 -3.28
C ARG A 305 27.57 4.48 -2.30
N LEU A 306 28.48 5.42 -2.60
CA LEU A 306 29.64 5.72 -1.76
C LEU A 306 29.24 6.20 -0.36
N GLU A 307 28.14 6.94 -0.26
CA GLU A 307 27.57 7.45 0.99
C GLU A 307 27.24 6.31 1.98
N ARG A 308 26.90 5.12 1.47
CA ARG A 308 26.64 3.94 2.32
C ARG A 308 27.92 3.39 2.93
N LEU A 309 29.07 3.52 2.26
CA LEU A 309 30.37 3.17 2.85
C LEU A 309 30.73 4.15 3.98
N LYS A 310 30.50 5.46 3.75
CA LYS A 310 30.69 6.49 4.80
C LYS A 310 29.80 6.23 6.02
N LEU A 311 28.57 5.73 5.84
CA LEU A 311 27.71 5.31 6.95
C LEU A 311 28.33 4.18 7.80
N ILE A 312 29.10 3.28 7.19
CA ILE A 312 29.82 2.25 7.93
C ILE A 312 30.92 2.87 8.80
N ASP A 313 31.65 3.87 8.30
CA ASP A 313 32.65 4.59 9.10
C ASP A 313 32.01 5.31 10.29
N ILE A 314 30.88 6.00 10.05
CA ILE A 314 30.11 6.66 11.11
C ILE A 314 29.66 5.64 12.16
N ALA A 315 29.19 4.47 11.74
CA ALA A 315 28.75 3.41 12.65
C ALA A 315 29.91 2.80 13.45
N ARG A 316 31.09 2.64 12.85
CA ARG A 316 32.30 2.17 13.55
C ARG A 316 32.80 3.19 14.57
N ALA A 317 32.70 4.48 14.27
CA ALA A 317 33.04 5.56 15.18
C ALA A 317 32.01 5.73 16.31
N ASN A 318 30.75 5.36 16.08
CA ASN A 318 29.64 5.53 17.02
C ASN A 318 28.84 4.23 17.20
N PRO A 319 29.48 3.13 17.66
CA PRO A 319 28.89 1.81 17.67
C PRO A 319 27.70 1.69 18.63
N ASP A 320 27.60 2.57 19.64
CA ASP A 320 26.46 2.60 20.56
C ASP A 320 25.22 3.24 19.92
N LEU A 321 25.41 4.17 18.98
CA LEU A 321 24.34 4.95 18.36
C LEU A 321 23.86 4.40 17.00
N VAL A 322 24.74 3.76 16.23
CA VAL A 322 24.42 3.32 14.87
C VAL A 322 24.85 1.89 14.63
N ASN A 323 23.90 1.05 14.26
CA ASN A 323 24.11 -0.32 13.83
C ASN A 323 23.98 -0.41 12.29
N ALA A 324 25.06 -0.17 11.57
CA ALA A 324 25.10 -0.27 10.11
C ALA A 324 26.02 -1.40 9.64
N SER A 325 25.62 -2.15 8.61
CA SER A 325 26.49 -3.17 7.99
C SER A 325 26.11 -3.43 6.54
N LEU A 326 27.12 -3.79 5.74
CA LEU A 326 26.95 -4.16 4.35
C LEU A 326 26.59 -5.63 4.22
N THR A 327 25.58 -5.94 3.41
CA THR A 327 25.18 -7.33 3.15
C THR A 327 25.93 -7.96 1.98
N ASN A 328 26.36 -7.13 1.03
CA ASN A 328 27.15 -7.57 -0.12
C ASN A 328 27.96 -6.41 -0.71
N PHE A 329 29.02 -6.74 -1.44
CA PHE A 329 29.85 -5.82 -2.20
C PHE A 329 29.73 -6.15 -3.69
N PHE A 330 28.99 -5.32 -4.42
CA PHE A 330 28.78 -5.48 -5.85
C PHE A 330 29.42 -4.34 -6.66
N PHE A 331 29.32 -3.11 -6.16
CA PHE A 331 29.77 -1.89 -6.85
C PHE A 331 31.18 -1.47 -6.43
N PHE A 332 31.58 -1.74 -5.19
CA PHE A 332 32.87 -1.41 -4.58
C PHE A 332 33.57 -2.69 -4.08
N ARG A 333 33.75 -3.66 -4.99
CA ARG A 333 34.27 -5.01 -4.64
C ARG A 333 35.67 -4.96 -4.02
N ASP A 334 36.50 -4.03 -4.47
CA ASP A 334 37.84 -3.75 -3.98
C ASP A 334 37.87 -3.23 -2.53
N LYS A 335 36.73 -2.70 -2.05
CA LYS A 335 36.57 -2.11 -0.72
C LYS A 335 36.10 -3.11 0.35
N GLU A 336 35.88 -4.38 0.00
CA GLU A 336 35.41 -5.39 0.95
C GLU A 336 36.38 -5.60 2.14
N ALA A 337 37.69 -5.58 1.89
CA ALA A 337 38.68 -5.72 2.96
C ALA A 337 38.64 -4.55 3.97
N GLU A 338 38.23 -3.37 3.52
CA GLU A 338 38.16 -2.15 4.33
C GLU A 338 36.81 -2.04 5.06
N TYR A 339 35.69 -2.27 4.38
CA TYR A 339 34.33 -2.03 4.91
C TYR A 339 33.58 -3.29 5.34
N GLY A 340 34.16 -4.47 5.12
CA GLY A 340 33.61 -5.73 5.58
C GLY A 340 33.74 -5.95 7.09
N PRO A 341 33.44 -7.18 7.56
CA PRO A 341 32.92 -8.31 6.79
C PRO A 341 31.44 -8.12 6.39
N LYS A 342 31.01 -8.85 5.34
CA LYS A 342 29.58 -8.94 4.96
C LYS A 342 28.75 -9.48 6.11
N GLN A 343 27.56 -8.93 6.30
CA GLN A 343 26.59 -9.41 7.28
C GLN A 343 25.37 -10.03 6.57
N PRO A 344 24.72 -11.04 7.16
CA PRO A 344 23.52 -11.63 6.58
C PRO A 344 22.39 -10.61 6.50
N HIS A 345 21.45 -10.87 5.60
CA HIS A 345 20.16 -10.18 5.60
C HIS A 345 19.45 -10.41 6.94
N ILE A 346 18.73 -9.40 7.41
CA ILE A 346 17.84 -9.50 8.57
C ILE A 346 16.39 -9.40 8.12
N SER A 347 15.47 -9.94 8.92
CA SER A 347 14.04 -9.78 8.68
C SER A 347 13.67 -8.30 8.63
N PHE A 348 12.78 -7.92 7.70
CA PHE A 348 12.27 -6.56 7.58
C PHE A 348 11.64 -6.05 8.89
N PHE A 349 11.02 -6.94 9.67
CA PHE A 349 10.41 -6.56 10.95
C PHE A 349 11.43 -6.11 12.00
N LYS A 350 12.71 -6.50 11.88
CA LYS A 350 13.78 -6.08 12.79
C LYS A 350 14.15 -4.61 12.67
N PHE A 351 13.80 -3.94 11.56
CA PHE A 351 13.98 -2.50 11.43
C PHE A 351 13.00 -1.70 12.30
N PHE A 352 11.93 -2.33 12.82
CA PHE A 352 10.95 -1.70 13.71
C PHE A 352 11.26 -1.91 15.19
N ASP A 353 12.31 -2.67 15.53
CA ASP A 353 12.75 -2.87 16.91
C ASP A 353 13.53 -1.66 17.45
N VAL A 354 13.81 -0.64 16.61
CA VAL A 354 14.59 0.54 16.98
C VAL A 354 13.79 1.85 16.94
N SER A 355 14.15 2.78 17.80
CA SER A 355 13.72 4.17 17.83
C SER A 355 14.95 5.05 17.61
N ILE A 356 14.78 6.16 16.90
CA ILE A 356 15.80 7.22 16.82
C ILE A 356 15.19 8.36 17.60
N ILE A 357 15.54 8.51 18.88
CA ILE A 357 14.87 9.47 19.75
C ILE A 357 15.53 10.85 19.65
N GLU A 358 16.85 10.92 19.49
CA GLU A 358 17.57 12.18 19.25
C GLU A 358 19.02 11.87 18.86
N ILE A 359 19.46 12.23 17.65
CA ILE A 359 20.89 12.43 17.42
C ILE A 359 21.15 13.86 17.86
N LYS A 360 21.55 14.06 19.12
CA LYS A 360 22.02 15.38 19.59
C LYS A 360 23.27 15.74 18.80
N THR A 361 23.11 16.57 17.77
CA THR A 361 24.19 17.20 17.02
C THR A 361 24.90 18.25 17.84
#